data_AF-A0A7C6NDM3-F1
#
_entry.id   AF-A0A7C6NDM3-F1
#
_cell.length_a   1.000
_cell.length_b   1.000
_cell.length_c   1.000
_cell.angle_alpha   90.00
_cell.angle_beta   90.00
_cell.angle_gamma   90.00
#
_symmetry.space_group_name_H-M   'P 1'
#
loop_
_entity.id
_entity.type
_entity.pdbx_description
1 polymer ?
#
loop_
_entity_poly.entity_id
_entity_poly.type
_entity_poly.pdbx_seq_one_letter_code
_entity_poly.pdbx_strand_id
1 'polypeptide(L)'
;MENKISKHCPLYLLALSLSQLASAQVEQVRGKLWQSEGELLSQALPPLIPLQWSSEVLPPFENLELPKMAQSVTFNRIEVEEGTLFLKSFESEYLEAVEEIKKRYPASDNSNYPFPPSEGILLGRGKWGKEPIEVINNDWRLLYLRVEWQTLGDKLTHISHQLLTNRHLLSHTL
;
A
#
# COMPACT_ATOMS: atom_id res chain seq x y z
N MET A 1 -10.67 31.11 11.41
CA MET A 1 -9.71 30.02 11.65
C MET A 1 -8.78 29.97 10.45
N GLU A 2 -7.51 30.29 10.64
CA GLU A 2 -6.51 30.14 9.57
C GLU A 2 -6.21 28.66 9.39
N ASN A 3 -6.45 28.13 8.19
CA ASN A 3 -6.08 26.76 7.86
C ASN A 3 -4.55 26.71 7.78
N LYS A 4 -3.92 26.18 8.83
CA LYS A 4 -2.46 26.01 8.89
C LYS A 4 -2.06 24.80 8.03
N ILE A 5 -1.05 25.00 7.18
CA ILE A 5 -0.38 23.89 6.49
C ILE A 5 0.53 23.19 7.51
N SER A 6 0.36 21.89 7.67
CA SER A 6 1.19 21.04 8.50
C SER A 6 2.03 20.13 7.61
N LYS A 7 3.35 20.30 7.65
CA LYS A 7 4.30 19.36 7.04
C LYS A 7 4.61 18.28 8.06
N HIS A 8 4.41 17.02 7.67
CA HIS A 8 4.66 15.88 8.54
C HIS A 8 6.10 15.38 8.36
N CYS A 9 6.67 14.82 9.43
CA CYS A 9 7.96 14.16 9.35
C CYS A 9 7.87 12.95 8.39
N PRO A 10 8.95 12.66 7.62
CA PRO A 10 8.96 11.47 6.78
C PRO A 10 8.74 10.22 7.63
N LEU A 11 7.88 9.33 7.14
CA LEU A 11 7.77 7.97 7.63
C LEU A 11 8.25 7.00 6.56
N TYR A 12 8.48 5.77 6.98
CA TYR A 12 8.87 4.68 6.12
C TYR A 12 7.73 3.68 6.00
N LEU A 13 7.43 3.27 4.76
CA LEU A 13 6.40 2.32 4.43
C LEU A 13 7.03 1.04 3.91
N LEU A 14 6.69 -0.07 4.55
CA LEU A 14 6.85 -1.41 4.02
C LEU A 14 5.60 -1.76 3.20
N ALA A 15 5.78 -2.17 1.94
CA ALA A 15 4.68 -2.50 1.06
C ALA A 15 5.01 -3.69 0.14
N LEU A 16 3.99 -4.33 -0.40
CA LEU A 16 4.17 -5.24 -1.55
C LEU A 16 3.86 -4.48 -2.85
N SER A 17 4.71 -4.68 -3.85
CA SER A 17 4.41 -4.29 -5.22
C SER A 17 3.49 -5.30 -5.88
N LEU A 18 2.90 -4.87 -6.99
CA LEU A 18 2.16 -5.72 -7.90
C LEU A 18 2.98 -6.00 -9.16
N SER A 19 2.59 -7.05 -9.89
CA SER A 19 3.06 -7.34 -11.24
C SER A 19 2.66 -6.19 -12.17
N GLN A 20 3.38 -6.04 -13.28
CA GLN A 20 3.11 -4.96 -14.24
C GLN A 20 1.65 -4.95 -14.73
N LEU A 21 1.07 -6.13 -14.97
CA LEU A 21 -0.32 -6.25 -15.41
C LEU A 21 -1.30 -5.84 -14.30
N ALA A 22 -1.09 -6.33 -13.08
CA ALA A 22 -1.92 -5.99 -11.93
C ALA A 22 -1.83 -4.49 -11.60
N SER A 23 -0.62 -3.90 -11.64
CA SER A 23 -0.43 -2.46 -11.49
C SER A 23 -1.22 -1.67 -12.54
N ALA A 24 -1.17 -2.06 -13.82
CA ALA A 24 -1.90 -1.36 -14.87
C ALA A 24 -3.42 -1.43 -14.69
N GLN A 25 -3.97 -2.57 -14.26
CA GLN A 25 -5.40 -2.72 -13.94
C GLN A 25 -5.81 -1.83 -12.77
N VAL A 26 -5.01 -1.80 -11.71
CA VAL A 26 -5.27 -0.98 -10.54
C VAL A 26 -5.20 0.51 -10.89
N GLU A 27 -4.27 0.93 -11.73
CA GLU A 27 -4.22 2.32 -12.22
C GLU A 27 -5.48 2.73 -12.99
N GLN A 28 -6.10 1.82 -13.77
CA GLN A 28 -7.37 2.12 -14.43
C GLN A 28 -8.50 2.37 -13.41
N VAL A 29 -8.55 1.57 -12.34
CA VAL A 29 -9.50 1.74 -11.22
C VAL A 29 -9.26 3.08 -10.51
N ARG A 30 -7.99 3.37 -10.17
CA ARG A 30 -7.57 4.59 -9.49
C ARG A 30 -7.83 5.85 -10.34
N GLY A 31 -7.66 5.75 -11.65
CA GLY A 31 -8.00 6.81 -12.60
C GLY A 31 -9.49 7.16 -12.59
N LYS A 32 -10.38 6.16 -12.49
CA LYS A 32 -11.83 6.39 -12.33
C LYS A 32 -12.14 7.11 -11.02
N LEU A 33 -11.54 6.67 -9.90
CA LEU A 33 -11.68 7.34 -8.60
C LEU A 33 -11.19 8.79 -8.62
N TRP A 34 -10.06 9.05 -9.29
CA TRP A 34 -9.54 10.40 -9.45
C TRP A 34 -10.51 11.30 -10.21
N GLN A 35 -11.07 10.82 -11.32
CA GLN A 35 -12.00 11.60 -12.14
C GLN A 35 -13.30 11.95 -11.39
N SER A 36 -13.76 11.09 -10.48
CA SER A 36 -14.97 11.35 -9.69
C SER A 36 -14.73 12.22 -8.46
N GLU A 37 -13.63 12.00 -7.71
CA GLU A 37 -13.45 12.55 -6.36
C GLU A 37 -12.16 13.37 -6.17
N GLY A 38 -11.21 13.33 -7.12
CA GLY A 38 -9.95 14.08 -7.02
C GLY A 38 -9.00 13.61 -5.91
N GLU A 39 -8.89 12.30 -5.69
CA GLU A 39 -8.09 11.73 -4.59
C GLU A 39 -6.57 11.71 -4.84
N LEU A 40 -5.80 12.42 -4.01
CA LEU A 40 -4.35 12.55 -4.17
C LEU A 40 -3.58 11.24 -3.93
N LEU A 41 -4.01 10.41 -2.98
CA LEU A 41 -3.35 9.14 -2.66
C LEU A 41 -3.25 8.24 -3.88
N SER A 42 -4.28 8.28 -4.73
CA SER A 42 -4.34 7.42 -5.91
C SER A 42 -3.35 7.82 -7.00
N GLN A 43 -2.91 9.08 -7.02
CA GLN A 43 -1.98 9.59 -8.02
C GLN A 43 -0.51 9.55 -7.63
N ALA A 44 -0.23 9.71 -6.33
CA ALA A 44 1.12 10.06 -5.89
C ALA A 44 1.91 8.89 -5.31
N LEU A 45 1.29 7.71 -5.19
CA LEU A 45 1.95 6.44 -4.88
C LEU A 45 1.69 5.45 -6.00
N PRO A 46 2.63 4.55 -6.35
CA PRO A 46 2.34 3.46 -7.26
C PRO A 46 1.31 2.49 -6.65
N PRO A 47 0.67 1.63 -7.47
CA PRO A 47 -0.18 0.56 -6.96
C PRO A 47 0.61 -0.36 -6.05
N LEU A 48 0.16 -0.51 -4.81
CA LEU A 48 0.85 -1.27 -3.77
C LEU A 48 -0.13 -1.78 -2.72
N ILE A 49 0.37 -2.68 -1.88
CA ILE A 49 -0.31 -3.18 -0.68
C ILE A 49 0.49 -2.67 0.54
N PRO A 50 -0.04 -1.72 1.33
CA PRO A 50 0.72 -1.08 2.40
C PRO A 50 0.71 -1.94 3.66
N LEU A 51 1.81 -2.63 3.95
CA LEU A 51 1.86 -3.60 5.04
C LEU A 51 2.06 -2.94 6.40
N GLN A 52 2.97 -1.96 6.48
CA GLN A 52 3.36 -1.39 7.77
C GLN A 52 4.08 -0.05 7.67
N TRP A 53 3.80 0.85 8.61
CA TRP A 53 4.51 2.12 8.79
C TRP A 53 5.56 2.05 9.90
N SER A 54 6.66 2.79 9.70
CA SER A 54 7.73 2.97 10.68
C SER A 54 8.23 4.42 10.69
N SER A 55 8.49 5.00 11.86
CA SER A 55 9.21 6.27 12.05
C SER A 55 10.72 6.09 12.04
N GLU A 56 11.17 4.85 12.16
CA GLU A 56 12.57 4.47 12.15
C GLU A 56 12.96 3.88 10.80
N VAL A 57 14.22 4.13 10.42
CA VAL A 57 14.82 3.46 9.26
C VAL A 57 14.88 1.97 9.55
N LEU A 58 14.29 1.17 8.68
CA LEU A 58 14.36 -0.28 8.78
C LEU A 58 15.75 -0.76 8.33
N PRO A 59 16.31 -1.79 8.98
CA PRO A 59 17.57 -2.39 8.55
C PRO A 59 17.45 -2.96 7.13
N PRO A 60 18.56 -3.07 6.38
CA PRO A 60 18.55 -3.57 5.01
C PRO A 60 17.92 -4.96 4.88
N PHE A 61 17.01 -5.11 3.91
CA PHE A 61 16.25 -6.33 3.65
C PHE A 61 17.09 -7.53 3.25
N GLU A 62 18.34 -7.33 2.85
CA GLU A 62 19.18 -8.34 2.18
C GLU A 62 19.39 -9.60 3.01
N ASN A 63 19.35 -9.49 4.34
CA ASN A 63 19.59 -10.60 5.25
C ASN A 63 18.31 -11.18 5.89
N LEU A 64 17.13 -10.70 5.50
CA LEU A 64 15.87 -11.19 6.09
C LEU A 64 15.40 -12.45 5.36
N GLU A 65 15.17 -13.51 6.13
CA GLU A 65 14.41 -14.67 5.64
C GLU A 65 12.95 -14.23 5.50
N LEU A 66 12.50 -14.12 4.25
CA LEU A 66 11.13 -13.73 3.93
C LEU A 66 10.31 -15.00 3.70
N PRO A 67 9.03 -15.02 4.12
CA PRO A 67 8.17 -16.16 3.86
C PRO A 67 7.99 -16.37 2.37
N LYS A 68 7.66 -17.60 2.00
CA LYS A 68 7.22 -17.90 0.64
C LYS A 68 5.88 -17.20 0.41
N MET A 69 5.80 -16.39 -0.65
CA MET A 69 4.54 -15.80 -1.08
C MET A 69 3.74 -16.81 -1.93
N ALA A 70 2.41 -16.72 -1.84
CA ALA A 70 1.50 -17.43 -2.71
C ALA A 70 1.83 -17.16 -4.19
N GLN A 71 1.80 -18.20 -5.03
CA GLN A 71 2.17 -18.10 -6.44
C GLN A 71 1.29 -17.11 -7.22
N SER A 72 0.01 -17.05 -6.86
CA SER A 72 -0.97 -16.15 -7.44
C SER A 72 -2.02 -15.85 -6.38
N VAL A 73 -2.51 -14.62 -6.34
CA VAL A 73 -3.56 -14.17 -5.41
C VAL A 73 -4.56 -13.32 -6.17
N THR A 74 -5.84 -13.61 -5.96
CA THR A 74 -6.95 -12.87 -6.54
C THR A 74 -7.50 -11.88 -5.53
N PHE A 75 -7.52 -10.60 -5.90
CA PHE A 75 -8.11 -9.50 -5.15
C PHE A 75 -9.40 -9.08 -5.82
N ASN A 76 -10.53 -9.22 -5.13
CA ASN A 76 -11.85 -9.00 -5.74
C ASN A 76 -12.91 -8.41 -4.80
N ARG A 77 -12.55 -8.12 -3.55
CA ARG A 77 -13.48 -7.52 -2.58
C ARG A 77 -13.01 -6.13 -2.19
N ILE A 78 -13.89 -5.15 -2.32
CA ILE A 78 -13.59 -3.80 -1.85
C ILE A 78 -13.99 -3.67 -0.40
N GLU A 79 -13.06 -3.20 0.42
CA GLU A 79 -13.30 -2.85 1.82
C GLU A 79 -12.84 -1.41 2.10
N VAL A 80 -13.41 -0.82 3.15
CA VAL A 80 -13.07 0.52 3.60
C VAL A 80 -12.48 0.41 5.01
N GLU A 81 -11.27 0.91 5.17
CA GLU A 81 -10.59 1.01 6.46
C GLU A 81 -10.20 2.47 6.69
N GLU A 82 -10.65 3.06 7.79
CA GLU A 82 -10.38 4.46 8.15
C GLU A 82 -10.64 5.45 6.98
N GLY A 83 -11.69 5.20 6.21
CA GLY A 83 -12.08 6.01 5.04
C GLY A 83 -11.25 5.78 3.77
N THR A 84 -10.32 4.81 3.79
CA THR A 84 -9.46 4.41 2.67
C THR A 84 -9.99 3.11 2.06
N LEU A 85 -10.08 3.07 0.74
CA LEU A 85 -10.54 1.95 -0.07
C LEU A 85 -9.38 0.99 -0.37
N PHE A 86 -9.62 -0.29 -0.11
CA PHE A 86 -8.71 -1.38 -0.41
C PHE A 86 -9.40 -2.46 -1.23
N LEU A 87 -8.71 -3.02 -2.22
CA LEU A 87 -9.11 -4.25 -2.90
C LEU A 87 -8.42 -5.43 -2.22
N LYS A 88 -9.19 -6.26 -1.53
CA LYS A 88 -8.73 -7.35 -0.67
C LYS A 88 -8.84 -8.73 -1.32
N SER A 89 -7.99 -9.61 -0.82
CA SER A 89 -8.05 -11.06 -0.98
C SER A 89 -8.23 -11.71 0.40
N PHE A 90 -8.84 -12.90 0.43
CA PHE A 90 -9.00 -13.70 1.64
C PHE A 90 -8.34 -15.07 1.52
N GLU A 91 -7.43 -15.22 0.55
CA GLU A 91 -6.66 -16.44 0.36
C GLU A 91 -5.69 -16.63 1.54
N SER A 92 -5.78 -17.77 2.23
CA SER A 92 -5.09 -17.99 3.51
C SER A 92 -3.57 -17.96 3.40
N GLU A 93 -3.00 -18.58 2.36
CA GLU A 93 -1.53 -18.61 2.13
C GLU A 93 -0.96 -17.19 2.01
N TYR A 94 -1.69 -16.30 1.32
CA TYR A 94 -1.32 -14.90 1.20
C TYR A 94 -1.39 -14.15 2.53
N LEU A 95 -2.49 -14.32 3.26
CA LEU A 95 -2.69 -13.65 4.55
C LEU A 95 -1.67 -14.09 5.59
N GLU A 96 -1.37 -15.38 5.65
CA GLU A 96 -0.34 -15.94 6.54
C GLU A 96 1.04 -15.36 6.23
N ALA A 97 1.43 -15.31 4.95
CA ALA A 97 2.70 -14.73 4.53
C ALA A 97 2.79 -13.23 4.87
N VAL A 98 1.72 -12.46 4.64
CA VAL A 98 1.66 -11.03 5.01
C VAL A 98 1.83 -10.82 6.51
N GLU A 99 1.15 -11.60 7.33
CA GLU A 99 1.27 -11.54 8.79
C GLU A 99 2.68 -11.91 9.26
N GLU A 100 3.31 -12.90 8.63
CA GLU A 100 4.70 -13.27 8.92
C GLU A 100 5.70 -12.19 8.53
N ILE A 101 5.45 -11.45 7.44
CA ILE A 101 6.23 -10.26 7.06
C ILE A 101 6.05 -9.20 8.15
N LYS A 102 4.81 -8.80 8.47
CA LYS A 102 4.50 -7.74 9.44
C LYS A 102 5.17 -7.99 10.80
N LYS A 103 5.12 -9.22 11.32
CA LYS A 103 5.75 -9.61 12.59
C LYS A 103 7.27 -9.40 12.64
N ARG A 104 7.94 -9.40 11.49
CA ARG A 104 9.40 -9.22 11.42
C ARG A 104 9.83 -7.75 11.46
N TYR A 105 8.91 -6.80 11.29
CA TYR A 105 9.23 -5.39 11.26
C TYR A 105 8.59 -4.65 12.43
N PRO A 106 9.26 -3.63 12.97
CA PRO A 106 8.67 -2.75 13.98
C PRO A 106 7.54 -1.95 13.34
N ALA A 107 6.40 -1.88 14.01
CA ALA A 107 5.31 -0.98 13.66
C ALA A 107 5.49 0.31 14.43
N SER A 108 5.20 1.44 13.81
CA SER A 108 5.02 2.66 14.55
C SER A 108 3.68 2.69 15.25
N ASP A 109 3.70 3.05 16.53
CA ASP A 109 2.49 3.43 17.29
C ASP A 109 1.91 4.79 16.84
N ASN A 110 2.51 5.41 15.81
CA ASN A 110 2.18 6.75 15.37
C ASN A 110 0.99 6.70 14.40
N SER A 111 -0.18 7.17 14.85
CA SER A 111 -1.44 7.21 14.08
C SER A 111 -1.51 8.29 13.00
N ASN A 112 -0.43 9.04 12.77
CA ASN A 112 -0.43 10.23 11.91
C ASN A 112 -0.10 9.93 10.43
N TYR A 113 -0.05 8.68 9.99
CA TYR A 113 0.20 8.35 8.58
C TYR A 113 -0.96 8.76 7.65
N PRO A 114 -0.70 8.96 6.34
CA PRO A 114 -1.72 9.45 5.41
C PRO A 114 -2.80 8.41 5.04
N PHE A 115 -2.58 7.12 5.33
CA PHE A 115 -3.54 6.03 5.13
C PHE A 115 -3.15 4.82 5.99
N PRO A 116 -4.13 4.00 6.43
CA PRO A 116 -3.83 2.83 7.26
C PRO A 116 -3.04 1.77 6.50
N PRO A 117 -2.22 0.98 7.20
CA PRO A 117 -1.74 -0.27 6.64
C PRO A 117 -2.90 -1.26 6.47
N SER A 118 -2.86 -2.07 5.42
CA SER A 118 -3.85 -3.11 5.12
C SER A 118 -3.24 -4.17 4.22
N GLU A 119 -3.70 -5.42 4.34
CA GLU A 119 -3.40 -6.54 3.46
C GLU A 119 -4.10 -6.46 2.09
N GLY A 120 -4.74 -5.34 1.76
CA GLY A 120 -5.36 -5.08 0.46
C GLY A 120 -4.57 -4.10 -0.42
N ILE A 121 -4.85 -4.14 -1.72
CA ILE A 121 -4.32 -3.18 -2.69
C ILE A 121 -4.93 -1.81 -2.40
N LEU A 122 -4.10 -0.81 -2.15
CA LEU A 122 -4.52 0.56 -1.91
C LEU A 122 -5.13 1.17 -3.19
N LEU A 123 -6.42 1.49 -3.14
CA LEU A 123 -7.10 2.19 -4.25
C LEU A 123 -7.07 3.70 -4.04
N GLY A 124 -7.32 4.18 -2.82
CA GLY A 124 -7.41 5.61 -2.51
C GLY A 124 -8.48 5.86 -1.46
N ARG A 125 -9.18 6.99 -1.52
CA ARG A 125 -10.32 7.35 -0.68
C ARG A 125 -11.49 7.73 -1.59
N GLY A 126 -12.68 7.76 -1.02
CA GLY A 126 -13.92 8.08 -1.73
C GLY A 126 -14.88 6.91 -1.73
N LYS A 127 -15.74 6.84 -2.76
CA LYS A 127 -16.75 5.79 -2.91
C LYS A 127 -16.50 5.04 -4.20
N TRP A 128 -16.45 3.71 -4.12
CA TRP A 128 -16.50 2.88 -5.31
C TRP A 128 -17.95 2.54 -5.68
N GLY A 129 -18.23 2.46 -6.98
CA GLY A 129 -19.52 2.05 -7.50
C GLY A 129 -19.80 0.55 -7.31
N LYS A 130 -20.74 0.01 -8.10
CA LYS A 130 -21.08 -1.42 -8.11
C LYS A 130 -20.29 -2.23 -9.14
N GLU A 131 -19.32 -1.62 -9.82
CA GLU A 131 -18.52 -2.31 -10.82
C GLU A 131 -17.64 -3.36 -10.14
N PRO A 132 -17.74 -4.64 -10.54
CA PRO A 132 -16.83 -5.66 -10.02
C PRO A 132 -15.41 -5.32 -10.47
N ILE A 133 -14.46 -5.52 -9.56
CA ILE A 133 -13.03 -5.43 -9.84
C ILE A 133 -12.43 -6.78 -9.49
N GLU A 134 -11.60 -7.32 -10.38
CA GLU A 134 -10.77 -8.46 -10.11
C GLU A 134 -9.35 -8.15 -10.58
N VAL A 135 -8.39 -8.31 -9.67
CA VAL A 135 -6.97 -8.13 -9.95
C VAL A 135 -6.24 -9.37 -9.47
N ILE A 136 -5.50 -10.00 -10.37
CA ILE A 136 -4.69 -11.18 -10.05
C ILE A 136 -3.23 -10.74 -9.98
N ASN A 137 -2.59 -10.95 -8.84
CA ASN A 137 -1.16 -10.70 -8.67
C ASN A 137 -0.37 -12.00 -8.52
N ASN A 138 0.74 -12.10 -9.24
CA ASN A 138 1.59 -13.30 -9.30
C ASN A 138 3.10 -12.98 -9.31
N ASP A 139 3.46 -11.70 -9.14
CA ASP A 139 4.83 -11.25 -8.95
C ASP A 139 4.85 -10.35 -7.71
N TRP A 140 5.66 -10.75 -6.74
CA TRP A 140 5.70 -10.14 -5.43
C TRP A 140 7.06 -9.54 -5.21
N ARG A 141 7.07 -8.24 -4.88
CA ARG A 141 8.30 -7.58 -4.45
C ARG A 141 8.03 -6.80 -3.19
N LEU A 142 8.92 -6.93 -2.23
CA LEU A 142 8.89 -6.13 -1.02
C LEU A 142 9.52 -4.77 -1.33
N LEU A 143 8.72 -3.74 -1.16
CA LEU A 143 9.09 -2.35 -1.34
C LEU A 143 9.34 -1.71 0.03
N TYR A 144 10.36 -0.88 0.06
CA TYR A 144 10.62 0.01 1.18
C TYR A 144 10.69 1.44 0.67
N LEU A 145 9.77 2.25 1.16
CA LEU A 145 9.53 3.60 0.69
C LEU A 145 9.76 4.58 1.84
N ARG A 146 10.40 5.71 1.58
CA ARG A 146 10.31 6.89 2.44
C ARG A 146 9.20 7.77 1.89
N VAL A 147 8.24 8.15 2.73
CA VAL A 147 7.04 8.90 2.34
C VAL A 147 6.94 10.18 3.16
N GLU A 148 6.73 11.30 2.48
CA GLU A 148 6.46 12.61 3.08
C GLU A 148 5.10 13.12 2.63
N TRP A 149 4.35 13.76 3.52
CA TRP A 149 3.06 14.37 3.16
C TRP A 149 2.78 15.68 3.90
N GLN A 150 1.82 16.42 3.37
CA GLN A 150 1.34 17.68 3.93
C GLN A 150 -0.18 17.66 4.03
N THR A 151 -0.69 18.23 5.12
CA THR A 151 -2.12 18.45 5.31
C THR A 151 -2.45 19.93 5.46
N LEU A 152 -3.64 20.31 5.02
CA LEU A 152 -4.26 21.60 5.28
C LEU A 152 -5.52 21.34 6.11
N GLY A 153 -5.44 21.54 7.44
CA GLY A 153 -6.39 20.91 8.36
C GLY A 153 -6.29 19.39 8.25
N ASP A 154 -7.43 18.71 8.06
CA ASP A 154 -7.51 17.25 7.90
C ASP A 154 -7.35 16.79 6.44
N LYS A 155 -7.26 17.73 5.50
CA LYS A 155 -7.16 17.41 4.08
C LYS A 155 -5.71 17.12 3.69
N LEU A 156 -5.46 15.95 3.12
CA LEU A 156 -4.20 15.64 2.45
C LEU A 156 -4.06 16.50 1.19
N THR A 157 -2.94 17.21 1.07
CA THR A 157 -2.69 18.17 -0.03
C THR A 157 -1.45 17.87 -0.84
N HIS A 158 -0.49 17.18 -0.24
CA HIS A 158 0.72 16.73 -0.90
C HIS A 158 1.14 15.38 -0.34
N ILE A 159 1.61 14.49 -1.20
CA ILE A 159 2.33 13.28 -0.80
C ILE A 159 3.42 13.03 -1.84
N SER A 160 4.58 12.63 -1.35
CA SER A 160 5.74 12.27 -2.17
C SER A 160 6.39 11.03 -1.58
N HIS A 161 7.05 10.26 -2.43
CA HIS A 161 7.72 9.04 -2.00
C HIS A 161 9.07 8.87 -2.69
N GLN A 162 9.98 8.18 -2.00
CA GLN A 162 11.26 7.73 -2.51
C GLN A 162 11.39 6.23 -2.28
N LEU A 163 11.66 5.48 -3.36
CA LEU A 163 11.99 4.06 -3.25
C LEU A 163 13.41 3.89 -2.70
N LEU A 164 13.50 3.24 -1.53
CA LEU A 164 14.77 2.94 -0.87
C LEU A 164 15.24 1.52 -1.17
N THR A 165 14.31 0.55 -1.22
CA THR A 165 14.64 -0.84 -1.56
C THR A 165 13.51 -1.53 -2.30
N ASN A 166 13.89 -2.45 -3.19
CA ASN A 166 12.97 -3.26 -3.98
C ASN A 166 13.50 -4.69 -4.12
N ARG A 167 12.98 -5.63 -3.33
CA ARG A 167 13.43 -7.02 -3.29
C ARG A 167 12.36 -7.96 -3.81
N HIS A 168 12.69 -8.75 -4.85
CA HIS A 168 11.79 -9.79 -5.33
C HIS A 168 11.62 -10.89 -4.28
N LEU A 169 10.37 -11.31 -4.06
CA LEU A 169 10.01 -12.43 -3.21
C LEU A 169 9.91 -13.65 -4.12
N LEU A 170 10.99 -14.43 -4.20
CA LEU A 170 11.00 -15.63 -5.03
C LEU A 170 9.91 -16.59 -4.50
N SER A 171 8.86 -16.80 -5.28
CA SER A 171 8.13 -18.07 -5.21
C SER A 171 9.07 -19.10 -5.83
N HIS A 172 9.84 -19.83 -5.01
CA HIS A 172 10.67 -20.90 -5.57
C HIS A 172 9.77 -21.90 -6.33
N THR A 173 9.83 -21.86 -7.65
CA THR A 173 9.62 -22.99 -8.55
C THR A 173 11.01 -23.50 -8.94
N LEU A 174 11.42 -24.60 -8.32
CA LEU A 174 12.31 -25.57 -8.96
C LEU A 174 11.44 -26.71 -9.44
#